data_AF-H9BQU2-F1
#
_entry.id   AF-H9BQU2-F1
#
_cell.length_a   1.000
_cell.length_b   1.000
_cell.length_c   1.000
_cell.angle_alpha   90.00
_cell.angle_beta   90.00
_cell.angle_gamma   90.00
#
_symmetry.space_group_name_H-M   'P 1'
#
loop_
_entity.id
_entity.type
_entity.pdbx_description
1 polymer ?
#
loop_
_entity_poly.entity_id
_entity_poly.type
_entity_poly.pdbx_seq_one_letter_code
_entity_poly.pdbx_strand_id
1 'polypeptide(L)'
;MNYYLSQLKWIINALALDAKKLHSLLPTGDFIPLELVQQYEGVVDEDLSNIKSILSANQLNKIEPLNTYLYTLIQREDLEDCWYDNDFIYSKEWAGIHSMAKDFEQYMGWQISEPLPPLYSEIIYVDSEDK
;
A
#
# COMPACT_ATOMS: atom_id res chain seq x y z
N MET A 1 10.23 15.91 2.85
CA MET A 1 8.94 15.30 2.45
C MET A 1 8.38 14.61 3.69
N ASN A 2 7.09 14.71 3.99
CA ASN A 2 6.51 14.08 5.19
C ASN A 2 6.60 12.56 5.06
N TYR A 3 7.14 11.87 6.08
CA TYR A 3 7.34 10.41 6.09
C TYR A 3 6.08 9.64 5.67
N TYR A 4 4.94 9.91 6.31
CA TYR A 4 3.66 9.26 6.01
C TYR A 4 3.19 9.54 4.58
N LEU A 5 3.41 10.75 4.06
CA LEU A 5 3.04 11.08 2.67
C LEU A 5 3.89 10.31 1.66
N SER A 6 5.20 10.18 1.93
CA SER A 6 6.13 9.43 1.08
C SER A 6 5.80 7.94 1.07
N GLN A 7 5.56 7.37 2.25
CA GLN A 7 5.18 5.97 2.42
C GLN A 7 3.82 5.68 1.78
N LEU A 8 2.83 6.55 2.00
CA LEU A 8 1.51 6.42 1.38
C LEU A 8 1.62 6.43 -0.14
N LYS A 9 2.39 7.38 -0.71
CA LYS A 9 2.62 7.43 -2.16
C LYS A 9 3.24 6.12 -2.67
N TRP A 10 4.24 5.61 -1.97
CA TRP A 10 4.90 4.36 -2.37
C TRP A 10 3.93 3.18 -2.36
N ILE A 11 3.17 3.00 -1.27
CA ILE A 11 2.25 1.86 -1.11
C ILE A 11 1.11 1.94 -2.12
N ILE A 12 0.52 3.13 -2.33
CA ILE A 12 -0.52 3.32 -3.35
C ILE A 12 0.01 2.98 -4.74
N ASN A 13 1.23 3.42 -5.07
CA ASN A 13 1.85 3.09 -6.34
C ASN A 13 2.14 1.58 -6.45
N ALA A 14 2.56 0.92 -5.37
CA ALA A 14 2.75 -0.53 -5.36
C ALA A 14 1.43 -1.28 -5.60
N LEU A 15 0.35 -0.94 -4.87
CA LEU A 15 -0.98 -1.52 -5.07
C LEU A 15 -1.54 -1.27 -6.48
N ALA A 16 -1.20 -0.13 -7.08
CA ALA A 16 -1.62 0.24 -8.44
C ALA A 16 -0.80 -0.44 -9.55
N LEU A 17 0.25 -1.20 -9.23
CA LEU A 17 1.02 -1.95 -10.22
C LEU A 17 0.29 -3.22 -10.65
N ASP A 18 0.57 -3.65 -11.88
CA ASP A 18 0.13 -4.95 -12.37
C ASP A 18 0.85 -6.07 -11.62
N ALA A 19 0.16 -7.20 -11.40
CA ALA A 19 0.69 -8.37 -10.69
C ALA A 19 2.09 -8.81 -11.14
N LYS A 20 2.37 -8.78 -12.45
CA LYS A 20 3.69 -9.16 -13.00
C LYS A 20 4.83 -8.27 -12.51
N LYS A 21 4.54 -6.99 -12.23
CA LYS A 21 5.53 -6.00 -11.77
C LYS A 21 5.69 -6.05 -10.24
N LEU A 22 4.64 -6.46 -9.51
CA LEU A 22 4.71 -6.62 -8.05
C LEU A 22 5.81 -7.60 -7.62
N HIS A 23 6.01 -8.70 -8.35
CA HIS A 23 7.09 -9.66 -8.08
C HIS A 23 8.51 -9.07 -8.21
N SER A 24 8.67 -7.90 -8.83
CA SER A 24 9.97 -7.21 -8.89
C SER A 24 10.21 -6.22 -7.74
N LEU A 25 9.20 -5.95 -6.91
CA LEU A 25 9.29 -4.95 -5.83
C LEU A 25 9.81 -5.55 -4.52
N LEU A 26 9.55 -6.84 -4.29
CA LEU A 26 9.87 -7.53 -3.04
C LEU A 26 10.82 -8.71 -3.27
N PRO A 27 11.67 -9.05 -2.29
CA PRO A 27 12.50 -10.25 -2.28
C PRO A 27 11.73 -11.53 -2.67
N THR A 28 12.44 -12.48 -3.29
CA THR A 28 11.87 -13.72 -3.87
C THR A 28 11.29 -14.73 -2.85
N GLY A 29 11.13 -14.36 -1.59
CA GLY A 29 10.57 -15.21 -0.53
C GLY A 29 9.42 -14.57 0.24
N ASP A 30 9.06 -13.33 -0.08
CA ASP A 30 8.03 -12.60 0.66
C ASP A 30 6.63 -12.89 0.10
N PHE A 31 5.65 -12.88 1.00
CA PHE A 31 4.24 -12.91 0.64
C PHE A 31 3.79 -11.50 0.29
N ILE A 32 3.82 -11.18 -1.01
CA ILE A 32 3.50 -9.86 -1.57
C ILE A 32 2.18 -9.31 -1.03
N PRO A 33 1.07 -10.08 -0.99
CA PRO A 33 -0.19 -9.54 -0.48
C PRO A 33 -0.09 -9.11 0.98
N LEU A 34 0.45 -9.98 1.84
CA LEU A 34 0.61 -9.72 3.26
C LEU A 34 1.51 -8.51 3.51
N GLU A 35 2.68 -8.47 2.86
CA GLU A 35 3.67 -7.42 3.05
C GLU A 35 3.10 -6.04 2.68
N LEU A 36 2.44 -5.93 1.53
CA LEU A 36 1.84 -4.67 1.09
C LEU A 36 0.68 -4.23 2.00
N VAL A 37 -0.12 -5.17 2.51
CA VAL A 37 -1.21 -4.84 3.43
C VAL A 37 -0.69 -4.42 4.79
N GLN A 38 0.28 -5.12 5.37
CA GLN A 38 0.86 -4.74 6.67
C GLN A 38 1.51 -3.35 6.61
N GLN A 39 2.19 -3.03 5.50
CA GLN A 39 2.72 -1.70 5.27
C GLN A 39 1.60 -0.64 5.14
N TYR A 40 0.52 -0.98 4.43
CA TYR A 40 -0.64 -0.10 4.31
C TYR A 40 -1.25 0.21 5.68
N GLU A 41 -1.52 -0.80 6.50
CA GLU A 41 -2.05 -0.65 7.86
C GLU A 41 -1.14 0.24 8.71
N GLY A 42 0.18 0.01 8.67
CA GLY A 42 1.15 0.81 9.42
C GLY A 42 1.21 2.30 9.00
N VAL A 43 0.86 2.62 7.75
CA VAL A 43 0.91 3.98 7.22
C VAL A 43 -0.43 4.70 7.32
N VAL A 44 -1.53 3.99 7.15
CA VAL A 44 -2.87 4.57 7.04
C VAL A 44 -3.65 4.48 8.34
N ASP A 45 -3.54 3.37 9.06
CA ASP A 45 -4.42 2.96 10.17
C ASP A 45 -5.89 2.77 9.76
N GLU A 46 -6.67 2.00 10.54
CA GLU A 46 -8.03 1.58 10.18
C GLU A 46 -8.95 2.78 9.95
N ASP A 47 -8.83 3.81 10.78
CA ASP A 47 -9.67 5.00 10.75
C ASP A 47 -9.04 6.17 9.94
N LEU A 48 -7.96 5.92 9.20
CA LEU A 48 -7.12 6.92 8.49
C LEU A 48 -6.32 7.87 9.42
N SER A 49 -6.22 7.60 10.73
CA SER A 49 -5.63 8.52 11.73
C SER A 49 -4.25 9.05 11.33
N ASN A 50 -3.39 8.19 10.81
CA ASN A 50 -2.00 8.50 10.48
C ASN A 50 -1.88 9.49 9.31
N ILE A 51 -2.86 9.52 8.42
CA ILE A 51 -2.84 10.37 7.21
C ILE A 51 -3.81 11.55 7.26
N LYS A 52 -4.70 11.62 8.28
CA LYS A 52 -5.67 12.72 8.45
C LYS A 52 -5.04 14.11 8.49
N SER A 53 -3.85 14.23 9.08
CA SER A 53 -3.16 15.52 9.25
C SER A 53 -2.41 15.99 8.00
N ILE A 54 -2.18 15.11 7.02
CA ILE A 54 -1.35 15.38 5.83
C ILE A 54 -2.16 15.41 4.53
N LEU A 55 -3.39 14.92 4.54
CA LEU A 55 -4.31 14.95 3.41
C LEU A 55 -5.45 15.94 3.67
N SER A 56 -5.92 16.57 2.60
CA SER A 56 -7.16 17.35 2.61
C SER A 56 -8.39 16.44 2.72
N ALA A 57 -9.53 17.01 3.13
CA ALA A 57 -10.79 16.27 3.22
C ALA A 57 -11.18 15.57 1.91
N ASN A 58 -10.96 16.22 0.75
CA ASN A 58 -11.26 15.62 -0.55
C ASN A 58 -10.35 14.42 -0.87
N GLN A 59 -9.07 14.49 -0.45
CA GLN A 59 -8.13 13.38 -0.61
C GLN A 59 -8.48 12.21 0.31
N LEU A 60 -8.90 12.50 1.55
CA LEU A 60 -9.38 11.48 2.49
C LEU A 60 -10.63 10.77 1.95
N ASN A 61 -11.62 11.53 1.47
CA ASN A 61 -12.82 10.95 0.85
C ASN A 61 -12.50 10.09 -0.37
N LYS A 62 -11.39 10.38 -1.08
CA LYS A 62 -10.99 9.63 -2.27
C LYS A 62 -10.29 8.32 -1.94
N ILE A 63 -9.53 8.24 -0.84
CA ILE A 63 -8.86 7.00 -0.41
C ILE A 63 -9.77 6.10 0.46
N GLU A 64 -10.80 6.66 1.10
CA GLU A 64 -11.73 5.93 1.98
C GLU A 64 -12.31 4.64 1.38
N PRO A 65 -12.72 4.57 0.08
CA PRO A 65 -13.21 3.33 -0.51
C PRO A 65 -12.16 2.21 -0.53
N LEU A 66 -10.90 2.55 -0.87
CA LEU A 66 -9.79 1.59 -0.85
C LEU A 66 -9.54 1.09 0.58
N ASN A 67 -9.48 2.01 1.55
CA ASN A 67 -9.26 1.68 2.95
C ASN A 67 -10.35 0.73 3.46
N THR A 68 -11.62 1.10 3.23
CA THR A 68 -12.78 0.29 3.63
C THR A 68 -12.73 -1.11 3.00
N TYR A 69 -12.38 -1.18 1.71
CA TYR A 69 -12.31 -2.45 1.01
C TYR A 69 -11.19 -3.36 1.56
N LEU A 70 -10.00 -2.81 1.80
CA LEU A 70 -8.88 -3.55 2.39
C LEU A 70 -9.25 -4.13 3.76
N TYR A 71 -9.74 -3.30 4.70
CA TYR A 71 -10.12 -3.79 6.03
C TYR A 71 -11.28 -4.79 6.00
N THR A 72 -12.21 -4.65 5.04
CA THR A 72 -13.24 -5.66 4.82
C THR A 72 -12.64 -7.00 4.40
N LEU A 73 -11.61 -7.01 3.53
CA LEU A 73 -10.94 -8.25 3.11
C LEU A 73 -10.08 -8.86 4.23
N ILE A 74 -9.43 -8.04 5.07
CA ILE A 74 -8.61 -8.52 6.19
C ILE A 74 -9.47 -9.25 7.22
N GLN A 75 -10.72 -8.80 7.44
CA GLN A 75 -11.66 -9.42 8.38
C GLN A 75 -12.34 -10.69 7.83
N ARG A 76 -12.12 -11.04 6.56
CA ARG A 76 -12.71 -12.24 5.95
C ARG A 76 -11.89 -13.48 6.31
N GLU A 77 -12.45 -14.33 7.17
CA GLU A 77 -11.85 -15.62 7.56
C GLU A 77 -11.57 -16.53 6.36
N ASP A 78 -12.38 -16.46 5.30
CA ASP A 78 -12.19 -17.28 4.09
C ASP A 78 -10.98 -16.86 3.24
N LEU A 79 -10.34 -15.73 3.57
CA LEU A 79 -9.16 -15.20 2.89
C LEU A 79 -7.90 -15.22 3.76
N GLU A 80 -7.95 -15.72 5.00
CA GLU A 80 -6.81 -15.67 5.94
C GLU A 80 -5.54 -16.28 5.33
N ASP A 81 -5.65 -17.48 4.75
CA ASP A 81 -4.54 -18.17 4.11
C ASP A 81 -4.10 -17.50 2.80
N CYS A 82 -5.00 -16.77 2.13
CA CYS A 82 -4.71 -16.13 0.84
C CYS A 82 -3.67 -15.01 0.96
N TRP A 83 -3.57 -14.36 2.12
CA TRP A 83 -2.55 -13.33 2.34
C TRP A 83 -1.12 -13.90 2.27
N TYR A 84 -0.96 -15.19 2.59
CA TYR A 84 0.29 -15.95 2.53
C TYR A 84 0.48 -16.68 1.20
N ASP A 85 -0.31 -16.35 0.17
CA ASP A 85 -0.19 -16.93 -1.17
C ASP A 85 0.01 -15.83 -2.21
N ASN A 86 1.15 -15.87 -2.90
CA ASN A 86 1.45 -14.91 -3.96
C ASN A 86 0.52 -15.05 -5.17
N ASP A 87 -0.19 -16.17 -5.35
CA ASP A 87 -1.21 -16.28 -6.39
C ASP A 87 -2.44 -15.41 -6.10
N PHE A 88 -2.63 -14.96 -4.85
CA PHE A 88 -3.72 -14.07 -4.48
C PHE A 88 -3.68 -12.73 -5.21
N ILE A 89 -2.51 -12.26 -5.67
CA ILE A 89 -2.42 -11.02 -6.46
C ILE A 89 -3.10 -11.12 -7.84
N TYR A 90 -3.46 -12.32 -8.28
CA TYR A 90 -4.22 -12.57 -9.52
C TYR A 90 -5.72 -12.77 -9.27
N SER A 91 -6.17 -12.67 -8.01
CA SER A 91 -7.57 -12.84 -7.61
C SER A 91 -8.47 -11.67 -8.02
N LYS A 92 -9.79 -11.87 -7.88
CA LYS A 92 -10.77 -10.79 -8.10
C LYS A 92 -10.70 -9.74 -7.01
N GLU A 93 -10.44 -10.17 -5.78
CA GLU A 93 -10.24 -9.32 -4.61
C GLU A 93 -9.07 -8.37 -4.84
N TRP A 94 -7.92 -8.89 -5.28
CA TRP A 94 -6.76 -8.06 -5.59
C TRP A 94 -7.01 -7.12 -6.78
N ALA A 95 -7.75 -7.56 -7.80
CA ALA A 95 -8.14 -6.67 -8.89
C ALA A 95 -8.98 -5.48 -8.40
N GLY A 96 -9.81 -5.67 -7.36
CA GLY A 96 -10.52 -4.60 -6.67
C GLY A 96 -9.57 -3.61 -6.00
N ILE A 97 -8.60 -4.11 -5.22
CA ILE A 97 -7.56 -3.30 -4.57
C ILE A 97 -6.79 -2.48 -5.62
N HIS A 98 -6.30 -3.15 -6.66
CA HIS A 98 -5.55 -2.52 -7.76
C HIS A 98 -6.35 -1.39 -8.41
N SER A 99 -7.62 -1.64 -8.75
CA SER A 99 -8.45 -0.65 -9.42
C SER A 99 -8.68 0.60 -8.56
N MET A 100 -8.91 0.43 -7.25
CA MET A 100 -9.14 1.56 -6.34
C MET A 100 -7.84 2.32 -6.05
N ALA A 101 -6.72 1.61 -5.88
CA ALA A 101 -5.41 2.23 -5.73
C ALA A 101 -5.02 3.07 -6.94
N LYS A 102 -5.27 2.55 -8.16
CA LYS A 102 -5.01 3.25 -9.41
C LYS A 102 -5.87 4.51 -9.58
N ASP A 103 -7.14 4.45 -9.19
CA ASP A 103 -8.03 5.62 -9.19
C ASP A 103 -7.54 6.71 -8.21
N PHE A 104 -7.06 6.33 -7.02
CA PHE A 104 -6.47 7.29 -6.08
C PHE A 104 -5.12 7.85 -6.57
N GLU A 105 -4.24 7.00 -7.10
CA GLU A 105 -2.95 7.38 -7.71
C GLU A 105 -3.13 8.44 -8.80
N GLN A 106 -4.07 8.21 -9.72
CA GLN A 106 -4.41 9.14 -10.79
C GLN A 106 -4.97 10.46 -10.24
N TYR A 107 -5.85 10.39 -9.24
CA TYR A 107 -6.40 11.58 -8.59
C TYR A 107 -5.30 12.45 -7.94
N MET A 108 -4.30 11.81 -7.34
CA MET A 108 -3.18 12.50 -6.70
C MET A 108 -2.12 13.00 -7.68
N GLY A 109 -2.19 12.58 -8.96
CA GLY A 109 -1.15 12.85 -9.95
C GLY A 109 0.18 12.17 -9.58
N TRP A 110 0.12 11.02 -8.92
CA TRP A 110 1.29 10.29 -8.41
C TRP A 110 1.91 9.31 -9.41
N GLN A 111 1.73 9.58 -10.71
CA GLN A 111 2.16 8.74 -11.81
C GLN A 111 3.51 8.09 -11.57
N ILE A 112 3.51 6.77 -11.74
CA ILE A 112 4.67 5.92 -11.53
C ILE A 112 5.75 6.29 -12.54
N SER A 113 6.87 6.85 -12.07
CA SER A 113 8.13 6.80 -12.80
C SER A 113 8.77 5.46 -12.48
N GLU A 114 8.62 4.48 -13.36
CA GLU A 114 9.31 3.20 -13.18
C GLU A 114 10.84 3.39 -13.24
N PRO A 115 11.62 2.63 -12.45
CA PRO A 115 11.19 1.63 -11.48
C PRO A 115 10.87 2.24 -10.10
N LEU A 116 9.87 1.67 -9.39
CA LEU A 116 9.72 1.92 -7.95
C LEU A 116 10.88 1.24 -7.23
N PRO A 117 11.68 1.95 -6.42
CA PRO A 117 12.71 1.30 -5.61
C PRO A 117 12.05 0.36 -4.59
N PRO A 118 12.68 -0.79 -4.24
CA PRO A 118 12.22 -1.63 -3.13
C PRO A 118 12.11 -0.78 -1.87
N LEU A 119 11.06 -0.96 -1.07
CA LEU A 119 10.85 -0.14 0.13
C LEU A 119 12.06 -0.15 1.07
N TYR A 120 12.72 -1.30 1.19
CA TYR A 120 13.89 -1.53 2.02
C TYR A 120 15.23 -1.13 1.40
N SER A 121 15.24 -0.56 0.19
CA SER A 121 16.49 -0.12 -0.44
C SER A 121 17.11 1.10 0.25
N GLU A 122 16.30 1.85 1.01
CA GLU A 122 16.76 2.93 1.88
C GLU A 122 16.66 2.46 3.34
N ILE A 123 17.70 1.79 3.85
CA ILE A 123 17.92 1.72 5.30
C ILE A 123 18.19 3.15 5.77
N ILE A 124 17.15 3.85 6.20
CA ILE A 124 17.32 5.11 6.92
C ILE A 124 17.83 4.74 8.30
N TYR A 125 19.14 4.87 8.51
CA TYR A 125 19.69 4.96 9.87
C TYR A 125 19.06 6.19 10.51
N VAL A 126 18.04 5.97 11.34
CA VAL A 126 17.63 6.97 12.31
C VAL A 126 18.71 6.91 13.38
N ASP A 127 19.75 7.74 13.23
CA ASP A 127 20.70 8.01 14.33
C ASP A 127 19.88 8.56 15.49
N SER A 128 19.46 7.66 16.37
CA SER A 128 18.79 7.96 17.61
C SER A 128 19.81 8.23 18.71
N GLU A 129 20.87 9.00 18.46
CA GLU A 129 21.79 9.46 19.50
C GLU A 129 22.36 10.85 19.17
N ASP A 130 21.52 11.88 19.30
CA ASP A 130 21.96 13.23 19.67
C ASP A 130 21.43 13.52 21.09
N LYS A 131 22.09 12.96 22.11
CA LYS A 131 22.10 13.51 23.49
C LYS A 131 23.38 13.17 24.23
#